data_AF-A0AA41VVZ5-F1
#
_entry.id   AF-A0AA41VVZ5-F1
#
_cell.length_a   1.000
_cell.length_b   1.000
_cell.length_c   1.000
_cell.angle_alpha   90.00
_cell.angle_beta   90.00
_cell.angle_gamma   90.00
#
_symmetry.space_group_name_H-M   'P 1'
#
loop_
_entity.id
_entity.type
_entity.pdbx_description
1 polymer ?
#
loop_
_entity_poly.entity_id
_entity_poly.type
_entity_poly.pdbx_seq_one_letter_code
_entity_poly.pdbx_strand_id
1 'polypeptide(L)' 'VLIRIRPISNAEKVTQGNFRCLRQDSAHTLTWLGNPETRFTFDHVACETISQ' A
#
# COMPACT_ATOMS: atom_id res chain seq x y z
N VAL A 1 7.95 -7.64 -12.38
CA VAL A 1 7.13 -6.43 -12.09
C VAL A 1 7.21 -6.10 -10.61
N LEU A 2 7.58 -4.86 -10.27
CA LEU A 2 7.69 -4.36 -8.90
C LEU A 2 6.60 -3.34 -8.63
N ILE A 3 6.05 -3.34 -7.42
CA ILE A 3 5.12 -2.31 -6.93
C ILE A 3 5.66 -1.70 -5.64
N ARG A 4 5.45 -0.39 -5.45
CA ARG A 4 5.85 0.35 -4.25
C ARG A 4 4.66 1.08 -3.64
N ILE A 5 4.48 0.93 -2.33
CA ILE A 5 3.50 1.69 -1.57
C ILE A 5 4.19 2.97 -1.05
N ARG A 6 3.63 4.14 -1.35
CA ARG A 6 4.11 5.40 -0.79
C ARG A 6 3.51 5.65 0.59
N PRO A 7 4.24 6.30 1.52
CA PRO A 7 3.64 6.76 2.75
C PRO A 7 2.54 7.80 2.44
N ILE A 8 1.54 7.84 3.32
CA ILE A 8 0.49 8.88 3.27
C ILE A 8 1.13 10.23 3.64
N SER A 9 0.97 11.22 2.76
CA SER A 9 1.47 12.58 2.97
C SER A 9 0.71 13.29 4.09
N ASN A 10 1.30 14.35 4.65
CA ASN A 10 0.64 15.13 5.69
C ASN A 10 -0.65 15.80 5.19
N ALA A 11 -0.70 16.24 3.93
CA ALA A 11 -1.92 16.82 3.34
C ALA A 11 -3.06 15.80 3.26
N GLU A 12 -2.76 14.55 2.86
CA GLU A 12 -3.72 13.45 2.84
C GLU A 12 -4.20 13.09 4.25
N LYS A 13 -3.29 13.05 5.23
CA LYS A 13 -3.65 12.79 6.63
C LYS A 13 -4.61 13.84 7.20
N VAL A 14 -4.43 15.11 6.85
CA VAL A 14 -5.31 16.20 7.31
C VAL A 14 -6.68 16.14 6.64
N THR A 15 -6.73 15.80 5.34
CA THR A 15 -7.97 15.84 4.55
C THR A 15 -8.84 14.59 4.73
N GLN A 16 -8.23 13.41 4.84
CA GLN A 16 -8.95 12.13 4.87
C GLN A 16 -8.67 11.31 6.12
N GLY A 17 -7.77 11.75 7.01
CA GLY A 17 -7.30 10.97 8.15
C GLY A 17 -6.17 10.00 7.78
N ASN A 18 -5.72 9.20 8.75
CA ASN A 18 -4.65 8.23 8.56
C ASN A 18 -5.18 6.86 8.06
N PHE A 19 -6.07 6.87 7.06
CA PHE A 19 -6.66 5.64 6.53
C PHE A 19 -5.77 5.02 5.45
N ARG A 20 -5.56 3.71 5.54
CA ARG A 20 -4.83 2.92 4.56
C ARG A 20 -5.82 2.04 3.80
N CYS A 21 -5.86 2.17 2.49
CA CYS A 21 -6.65 1.30 1.61
C CYS A 21 -5.82 0.13 1.04
N LEU A 22 -4.51 0.12 1.29
CA LEU A 22 -3.59 -0.92 0.83
C LEU A 22 -2.89 -1.55 2.04
N ARG A 23 -2.80 -2.87 2.03
CA ARG A 23 -2.06 -3.66 3.03
C ARG A 23 -1.06 -4.56 2.31
N GLN A 24 0.20 -4.48 2.69
CA GLN A 24 1.19 -5.46 2.27
C GLN A 24 1.07 -6.71 3.15
N ASP A 25 0.73 -7.84 2.55
CA ASP A 25 0.63 -9.12 3.27
C ASP A 25 1.97 -9.87 3.28
N SER A 26 2.77 -9.73 2.22
CA SER A 26 4.08 -10.36 2.08
C SER A 26 4.99 -9.55 1.15
N ALA A 27 6.23 -9.98 0.93
CA ALA A 27 7.12 -9.39 -0.07
C ALA A 27 6.61 -9.54 -1.52
N HIS A 28 5.54 -10.32 -1.75
CA HIS A 28 5.01 -10.65 -3.07
C HIS A 28 3.50 -10.41 -3.19
N THR A 29 2.84 -9.93 -2.12
CA THR A 29 1.38 -9.85 -2.06
C THR A 29 0.90 -8.54 -1.46
N LEU A 30 -0.05 -7.91 -2.15
CA LEU A 30 -0.68 -6.65 -1.80
C LEU A 30 -2.20 -6.83 -1.80
N THR A 31 -2.87 -6.41 -0.75
CA THR A 31 -4.33 -6.42 -0.67
C THR A 31 -4.89 -5.00 -0.64
N TRP A 32 -5.84 -4.72 -1.53
CA TRP A 32 -6.67 -3.53 -1.50
C TRP A 32 -7.89 -3.79 -0.63
N LEU A 33 -8.02 -3.01 0.44
CA LEU A 33 -9.05 -3.12 1.49
C LEU A 33 -10.39 -2.45 1.08
N GLY A 34 -10.59 -2.18 -0.21
CA GLY A 34 -11.87 -1.71 -0.74
C GLY A 34 -12.95 -2.78 -0.69
N ASN A 35 -14.18 -2.43 -1.09
CA ASN A 35 -15.24 -3.42 -1.32
C ASN A 35 -15.41 -3.63 -2.84
N PRO A 36 -15.15 -4.82 -3.38
CA PRO A 36 -14.67 -6.02 -2.70
C PRO A 36 -13.18 -5.98 -2.37
N GLU A 37 -12.77 -6.69 -1.32
CA GLU A 37 -11.36 -6.86 -1.00
C GLU A 37 -10.68 -7.58 -2.19
N THR A 38 -9.59 -7.01 -2.69
CA THR A 38 -8.90 -7.53 -3.88
C THR A 38 -7.43 -7.74 -3.61
N ARG A 39 -6.92 -8.92 -3.95
CA ARG A 39 -5.51 -9.30 -3.78
C ARG A 39 -4.75 -9.25 -5.10
N PHE A 40 -3.55 -8.72 -5.05
CA PHE A 40 -2.61 -8.62 -6.15
C PHE A 40 -1.29 -9.30 -5.80
N THR A 41 -0.64 -9.89 -6.80
CA THR A 41 0.67 -10.54 -6.67
C THR A 41 1.70 -9.87 -7.56
N PHE A 42 2.92 -9.75 -7.05
CA PHE A 42 4.05 -9.11 -7.73
C PHE A 42 5.35 -9.85 -7.41
N ASP A 43 6.37 -9.68 -8.25
CA ASP A 43 7.70 -10.23 -7.97
C ASP A 43 8.34 -9.54 -6.76
N HIS A 44 8.01 -8.27 -6.53
CA HIS A 44 8.43 -7.55 -5.33
C HIS A 44 7.42 -6.46 -4.95
N VAL A 45 7.04 -6.42 -3.68
CA VAL A 45 6.21 -5.40 -3.05
C VAL A 45 7.07 -4.64 -2.02
N ALA A 46 7.34 -3.38 -2.31
CA ALA A 46 8.10 -2.50 -1.42
C ALA A 46 7.18 -1.68 -0.50
N CYS A 47 7.40 -1.79 0.80
CA CYS A 47 6.71 -1.01 1.84
C CYS A 47 7.05 0.49 1.79
N GLU A 48 6.23 1.27 2.48
CA GLU A 48 6.43 2.71 2.73
C GLU A 48 7.73 3.05 3.47
N THR A 49 8.38 2.08 4.12
CA THR A 49 9.62 2.25 4.89
C THR A 49 10.89 2.07 4.05
N ILE A 50 10.77 1.61 2.79
CA ILE A 50 11.92 1.39 1.91
C ILE A 50 12.24 2.69 1.16
N SER A 51 13.46 3.21 1.36
CA SER A 51 14.04 4.29 0.56
C SER A 51 14.53 3.76 -0.79
N GLN A 52 14.68 4.66 -1.77
CA GLN A 52 15.21 4.32 -3.10
C GLN A 52 16.65 3.84 -3.04
#